data_AF-A0A3D6DHJ6-F1
#
_entry.id   AF-A0A3D6DHJ6-F1
#
_cell.length_a   1.000
_cell.length_b   1.000
_cell.length_c   1.000
_cell.angle_alpha   90.00
_cell.angle_beta   90.00
_cell.angle_gamma   90.00
#
_symmetry.space_group_name_H-M   'P 1'
#
loop_
_entity.id
_entity.type
_entity.pdbx_description
1 polymer ?
#
loop_
_entity_poly.entity_id
_entity_poly.type
_entity_poly.pdbx_seq_one_letter_code
_entity_poly.pdbx_strand_id
1 'polypeptide(L)'
;MTRAGLGFGCAVPVHEKKAAVESAAQDLMAALDWLRSSPLALPPEWVAAGSSAGAEAALRAGYAMAPQNWAGVISFAGALSSDSEIPENAPPFFAAHGTCDGVVPADEGIHRGCHKEQAGAWSLCGGLCWAQRLSDSGLGSMSHAYCGGGHEVCNSAMLDPILQQSLVAWLCNPNRERLTERIYVSEGREDKSGEGPCPQPCQ
;
A
#
# COMPACT_ATOMS: atom_id res chain seq x y z
N MET A 1 20.47 -0.92 0.65
CA MET A 1 20.99 -0.65 2.03
C MET A 1 19.97 -1.13 3.05
N THR A 2 20.35 -1.89 4.09
CA THR A 2 19.41 -2.26 5.16
C THR A 2 19.38 -1.15 6.23
N ARG A 3 18.20 -0.61 6.56
CA ARG A 3 18.05 0.36 7.67
C ARG A 3 18.11 -0.29 9.06
N ALA A 4 18.80 -1.42 9.19
CA ALA A 4 18.90 -2.15 10.45
C ALA A 4 19.54 -1.23 11.51
N GLY A 5 18.80 -0.91 12.57
CA GLY A 5 19.25 -0.05 13.67
C GLY A 5 18.92 1.45 13.55
N LEU A 6 18.48 1.95 12.37
CA LEU A 6 18.11 3.36 12.19
C LEU A 6 16.59 3.59 12.26
N GLY A 7 15.79 2.61 11.83
CA GLY A 7 14.31 2.64 11.92
C GLY A 7 13.65 3.73 11.07
N PHE A 8 12.33 3.93 11.29
CA PHE A 8 11.48 4.90 10.57
C PHE A 8 10.79 5.90 11.53
N GLY A 9 11.36 6.10 12.73
CA GLY A 9 10.79 6.94 13.79
C GLY A 9 10.73 8.44 13.48
N CYS A 10 10.14 9.22 14.38
CA CYS A 10 9.96 10.67 14.20
C CYS A 10 11.26 11.48 14.25
N ALA A 11 12.32 10.93 14.83
CA ALA A 11 13.65 11.56 14.85
C ALA A 11 14.42 11.38 13.53
N VAL A 12 14.01 10.44 12.67
CA VAL A 12 14.72 10.16 11.42
C VAL A 12 14.24 11.11 10.34
N PRO A 13 15.13 11.88 9.67
CA PRO A 13 14.72 12.83 8.64
C PRO A 13 13.89 12.21 7.52
N VAL A 14 12.84 12.92 7.05
CA VAL A 14 11.98 12.45 5.96
C VAL A 14 12.77 12.08 4.70
N HIS A 15 13.79 12.85 4.34
CA HIS A 15 14.59 12.57 3.15
C HIS A 15 15.31 11.21 3.25
N GLU A 16 15.76 10.80 4.43
CA GLU A 16 16.35 9.47 4.65
C GLU A 16 15.29 8.37 4.59
N LYS A 17 14.07 8.61 5.10
CA LYS A 17 12.95 7.66 4.96
C LYS A 17 12.61 7.44 3.48
N LYS A 18 12.45 8.53 2.73
CA LYS A 18 12.19 8.52 1.29
C LYS A 18 13.30 7.81 0.52
N ALA A 19 14.57 8.11 0.82
CA ALA A 19 15.73 7.47 0.19
C ALA A 19 15.77 5.96 0.43
N ALA A 20 15.37 5.49 1.61
CA ALA A 20 15.31 4.07 1.89
C ALA A 20 14.18 3.35 1.13
N VAL A 21 12.99 3.95 1.05
CA VAL A 21 11.87 3.41 0.25
C VAL A 21 12.25 3.40 -1.24
N GLU A 22 12.87 4.47 -1.72
CA GLU A 22 13.40 4.57 -3.09
C GLU A 22 14.44 3.48 -3.37
N SER A 23 15.42 3.27 -2.49
CA SER A 23 16.42 2.21 -2.64
C SER A 23 15.77 0.82 -2.67
N ALA A 24 14.77 0.56 -1.82
CA ALA A 24 14.06 -0.72 -1.82
C ALA A 24 13.22 -0.93 -3.10
N ALA A 25 12.62 0.14 -3.63
CA ALA A 25 11.92 0.11 -4.91
C ALA A 25 12.88 -0.13 -6.08
N GLN A 26 14.09 0.43 -6.05
CA GLN A 26 15.16 0.15 -7.02
C GLN A 26 15.61 -1.31 -6.95
N ASP A 27 15.75 -1.89 -5.76
CA ASP A 27 16.06 -3.31 -5.59
C ASP A 27 14.94 -4.19 -6.20
N LEU A 28 13.67 -3.80 -6.03
CA LEU A 28 12.53 -4.49 -6.65
C LEU A 28 12.55 -4.40 -8.18
N MET A 29 12.88 -3.23 -8.75
CA MET A 29 13.05 -3.07 -10.20
C MET A 29 14.20 -3.92 -10.74
N ALA A 30 15.34 -3.97 -10.05
CA ALA A 30 16.47 -4.81 -10.42
C ALA A 30 16.10 -6.31 -10.38
N ALA A 31 15.29 -6.73 -9.39
CA ALA A 31 14.78 -8.09 -9.32
C ALA A 31 13.85 -8.42 -10.51
N LEU A 32 12.97 -7.48 -10.91
CA LEU A 32 12.12 -7.62 -12.10
C LEU A 32 12.95 -7.76 -13.38
N ASP A 33 13.97 -6.92 -13.56
CA ASP A 33 14.86 -6.97 -14.73
C ASP A 33 15.61 -8.31 -14.79
N TRP A 34 16.10 -8.79 -13.65
CA TRP A 34 16.71 -10.11 -13.55
C TRP A 34 15.73 -11.22 -13.95
N LEU A 35 14.50 -11.20 -13.41
CA LEU A 35 13.46 -12.18 -13.72
C LEU A 35 13.09 -12.18 -15.22
N ARG A 36 13.00 -11.00 -15.84
CA ARG A 36 12.74 -10.86 -17.29
C ARG A 36 13.88 -11.37 -18.17
N SER A 37 15.12 -11.26 -17.68
CA SER A 37 16.30 -11.80 -18.37
C SER A 37 16.55 -13.28 -18.10
N SER A 38 15.82 -13.87 -17.15
CA SER A 38 16.01 -15.24 -16.71
C SER A 38 15.66 -16.24 -17.82
N PRO A 39 16.41 -17.36 -17.97
CA PRO A 39 16.06 -18.42 -18.91
C PRO A 39 14.80 -19.22 -18.49
N LEU A 40 14.21 -18.90 -17.35
CA LEU A 40 12.96 -19.50 -16.90
C LEU A 40 11.80 -19.03 -17.79
N ALA A 41 10.94 -19.97 -18.20
CA ALA A 41 9.74 -19.67 -18.97
C ALA A 41 8.63 -19.07 -18.08
N LEU A 42 8.86 -17.84 -17.60
CA LEU A 42 7.93 -17.10 -16.74
C LEU A 42 6.94 -16.27 -17.56
N PRO A 43 5.72 -16.03 -17.07
CA PRO A 43 4.78 -15.11 -17.71
C PRO A 43 5.35 -13.69 -17.85
N PRO A 44 4.92 -12.92 -18.86
CA PRO A 44 5.43 -11.57 -19.10
C PRO A 44 4.83 -10.51 -18.16
N GLU A 45 3.72 -10.84 -17.49
CA GLU A 45 2.99 -9.94 -16.59
C GLU A 45 3.46 -10.10 -15.14
N TRP A 46 3.70 -8.97 -14.48
CA TRP A 46 4.27 -8.93 -13.13
C TRP A 46 3.45 -8.04 -12.22
N VAL A 47 3.28 -8.44 -10.97
CA VAL A 47 2.58 -7.65 -9.94
C VAL A 47 3.58 -7.30 -8.86
N ALA A 48 3.69 -6.00 -8.53
CA ALA A 48 4.47 -5.56 -7.39
C ALA A 48 3.66 -5.79 -6.11
N ALA A 49 4.25 -6.43 -5.10
CA ALA A 49 3.56 -6.71 -3.85
C ALA A 49 4.48 -6.51 -2.65
N GLY A 50 3.92 -6.05 -1.54
CA GLY A 50 4.66 -5.96 -0.28
C GLY A 50 3.78 -5.70 0.93
N SER A 51 4.38 -5.77 2.11
CA SER A 51 3.76 -5.45 3.40
C SER A 51 4.58 -4.39 4.16
N SER A 52 3.91 -3.49 4.90
CA SER A 52 4.54 -2.41 5.66
C SER A 52 5.54 -1.62 4.78
N ALA A 53 6.80 -1.45 5.19
CA ALA A 53 7.83 -0.80 4.38
C ALA A 53 8.06 -1.46 3.00
N GLY A 54 7.81 -2.76 2.86
CA GLY A 54 7.83 -3.44 1.56
C GLY A 54 6.66 -3.04 0.67
N ALA A 55 5.49 -2.74 1.25
CA ALA A 55 4.35 -2.21 0.51
C ALA A 55 4.61 -0.78 0.01
N GLU A 56 5.28 0.06 0.81
CA GLU A 56 5.74 1.38 0.36
C GLU A 56 6.71 1.27 -0.83
N ALA A 57 7.62 0.28 -0.81
CA ALA A 57 8.52 0.01 -1.93
C ALA A 57 7.77 -0.47 -3.19
N ALA A 58 6.80 -1.37 -3.04
CA ALA A 58 5.96 -1.84 -4.15
C ALA A 58 5.14 -0.70 -4.77
N LEU A 59 4.52 0.14 -3.94
CA LEU A 59 3.81 1.34 -4.38
C LEU A 59 4.73 2.32 -5.10
N ARG A 60 5.94 2.56 -4.56
CA ARG A 60 6.92 3.46 -5.17
C ARG A 60 7.37 2.96 -6.55
N ALA A 61 7.68 1.66 -6.67
CA ALA A 61 8.03 1.04 -7.94
C ALA A 61 6.87 1.10 -8.94
N GLY A 62 5.66 0.83 -8.45
CA GLY A 62 4.42 0.68 -9.22
C GLY A 62 3.78 1.98 -9.69
N TYR A 63 3.99 3.10 -9.01
CA TYR A 63 3.35 4.37 -9.38
C TYR A 63 4.32 5.51 -9.66
N ALA A 64 5.51 5.53 -9.06
CA ALA A 64 6.42 6.66 -9.21
C ALA A 64 7.62 6.38 -10.13
N MET A 65 8.05 5.12 -10.27
CA MET A 65 9.26 4.79 -11.04
C MET A 65 8.94 4.25 -12.43
N ALA A 66 8.17 3.17 -12.51
CA ALA A 66 7.91 2.50 -13.79
C ALA A 66 6.51 1.88 -13.83
N PRO A 67 5.44 2.70 -13.77
CA PRO A 67 4.07 2.21 -13.71
C PRO A 67 3.69 1.25 -14.84
N GLN A 68 4.20 1.50 -16.04
CA GLN A 68 4.00 0.66 -17.23
C GLN A 68 4.60 -0.76 -17.12
N ASN A 69 5.48 -1.00 -16.14
CA ASN A 69 6.12 -2.32 -15.97
C ASN A 69 5.27 -3.31 -15.18
N TRP A 70 4.15 -2.87 -14.60
CA TRP A 70 3.37 -3.65 -13.65
C TRP A 70 1.96 -3.88 -14.17
N ALA A 71 1.50 -5.12 -14.07
CA ALA A 71 0.13 -5.53 -14.39
C ALA A 71 -0.85 -5.27 -13.22
N GLY A 72 -0.31 -4.82 -12.08
CA GLY A 72 -1.02 -4.52 -10.85
C GLY A 72 -0.06 -4.24 -9.70
N VAL A 73 -0.58 -3.63 -8.63
CA VAL A 73 0.15 -3.42 -7.36
C VAL A 73 -0.68 -3.93 -6.19
N ILE A 74 -0.06 -4.64 -5.25
CA ILE A 74 -0.68 -5.15 -4.03
C ILE A 74 0.03 -4.52 -2.82
N SER A 75 -0.74 -3.95 -1.90
CA SER A 75 -0.22 -3.28 -0.70
C SER A 75 -0.92 -3.75 0.57
N PHE A 76 -0.15 -4.34 1.48
CA PHE A 76 -0.59 -4.64 2.84
C PHE A 76 -0.01 -3.61 3.83
N ALA A 77 -0.83 -2.66 4.29
CA ALA A 77 -0.43 -1.54 5.15
C ALA A 77 0.74 -0.67 4.62
N GLY A 78 0.71 -0.36 3.32
CA GLY A 78 1.64 0.58 2.68
C GLY A 78 1.04 1.96 2.41
N ALA A 79 1.89 2.89 2.01
CA ALA A 79 1.52 4.25 1.62
C ALA A 79 2.47 4.85 0.58
N LEU A 80 1.98 5.90 -0.10
CA LEU A 80 2.78 6.85 -0.88
C LEU A 80 2.82 8.20 -0.18
N SER A 81 3.70 9.11 -0.63
CA SER A 81 3.62 10.50 -0.18
C SER A 81 2.26 11.09 -0.58
N SER A 82 1.66 11.93 0.26
CA SER A 82 0.33 12.49 -0.01
C SER A 82 0.30 13.40 -1.26
N ASP A 83 1.45 13.94 -1.64
CA ASP A 83 1.69 14.75 -2.83
C ASP A 83 1.98 13.93 -4.10
N SER A 84 1.95 12.60 -4.05
CA SER A 84 2.11 11.75 -5.23
C SER A 84 0.95 11.94 -6.21
N GLU A 85 1.29 12.16 -7.48
CA GLU A 85 0.36 12.21 -8.61
C GLU A 85 0.07 10.80 -9.14
N ILE A 86 -1.13 10.62 -9.71
CA ILE A 86 -1.49 9.38 -10.41
C ILE A 86 -0.84 9.42 -11.79
N PRO A 87 0.03 8.45 -12.15
CA PRO A 87 0.63 8.41 -13.47
C PRO A 87 -0.39 8.01 -14.55
N GLU A 88 -0.17 8.43 -15.80
CA GLU A 88 -1.05 8.12 -16.93
C GLU A 88 -1.23 6.60 -17.15
N ASN A 89 -0.16 5.82 -16.97
CA ASN A 89 -0.17 4.36 -17.11
C ASN A 89 -0.32 3.65 -15.75
N ALA A 90 -1.07 4.24 -14.82
CA ALA A 90 -1.27 3.69 -13.48
C ALA A 90 -1.83 2.25 -13.52
N PRO A 91 -1.14 1.26 -12.94
CA PRO A 91 -1.65 -0.10 -12.86
C PRO A 91 -2.82 -0.20 -11.87
N PRO A 92 -3.68 -1.23 -12.00
CA PRO A 92 -4.75 -1.48 -11.04
C PRO A 92 -4.17 -1.83 -9.66
N PHE A 93 -4.96 -1.57 -8.62
CA PHE A 93 -4.50 -1.66 -7.24
C PHE A 93 -5.31 -2.65 -6.39
N PHE A 94 -4.64 -3.35 -5.50
CA PHE A 94 -5.26 -4.11 -4.41
C PHE A 94 -4.66 -3.67 -3.08
N ALA A 95 -5.48 -3.27 -2.12
CA ALA A 95 -5.04 -2.85 -0.80
C ALA A 95 -5.69 -3.66 0.32
N ALA A 96 -4.95 -3.89 1.39
CA ALA A 96 -5.51 -4.28 2.67
C ALA A 96 -4.84 -3.47 3.78
N HIS A 97 -5.63 -2.84 4.64
CA HIS A 97 -5.13 -1.89 5.63
C HIS A 97 -6.05 -1.87 6.87
N GLY A 98 -5.45 -1.80 8.06
CA GLY A 98 -6.17 -1.56 9.30
C GLY A 98 -6.52 -0.09 9.50
N THR A 99 -7.78 0.22 9.81
CA THR A 99 -8.22 1.62 10.00
C THR A 99 -7.64 2.30 11.24
N CYS A 100 -7.05 1.51 12.14
CA CYS A 100 -6.43 1.96 13.39
C CYS A 100 -4.90 1.82 13.35
N ASP A 101 -4.31 1.74 12.15
CA ASP A 101 -2.87 1.67 11.98
C ASP A 101 -2.18 2.96 12.47
N GLY A 102 -1.49 2.85 13.61
CA GLY A 102 -0.72 3.93 14.22
C GLY A 102 0.71 4.06 13.71
N VAL A 103 1.13 3.21 12.77
CA VAL A 103 2.46 3.25 12.15
C VAL A 103 2.36 3.88 10.77
N VAL A 104 1.60 3.29 9.85
CA VAL A 104 1.35 3.82 8.50
C VAL A 104 -0.13 4.17 8.42
N PRO A 105 -0.52 5.42 8.11
CA PRO A 105 -1.94 5.77 8.06
C PRO A 105 -2.64 4.99 6.94
N ALA A 106 -3.85 4.50 7.20
CA ALA A 106 -4.66 3.81 6.19
C ALA A 106 -5.21 4.75 5.12
N ASP A 107 -5.58 5.97 5.53
CA ASP A 107 -6.00 7.09 4.69
C ASP A 107 -4.87 8.14 4.61
N GLU A 108 -5.18 9.42 4.41
CA GLU A 108 -4.19 10.50 4.56
C GLU A 108 -3.78 10.72 6.02
N GLY A 109 -2.47 10.83 6.27
CA GLY A 109 -1.95 11.09 7.62
C GLY A 109 -0.43 11.25 7.68
N ILE A 110 0.10 11.58 8.86
CA ILE A 110 1.56 11.67 9.08
C ILE A 110 2.07 10.32 9.57
N HIS A 111 3.13 9.82 8.94
CA HIS A 111 3.80 8.58 9.31
C HIS A 111 4.10 8.53 10.82
N ARG A 112 3.65 7.46 11.50
CA ARG A 112 3.74 7.21 12.95
C ARG A 112 3.12 8.30 13.85
N GLY A 113 2.26 9.16 13.31
CA GLY A 113 1.66 10.26 14.05
C GLY A 113 2.67 11.29 14.55
N CYS A 114 3.82 11.46 13.86
CA CYS A 114 4.80 12.46 14.24
C CYS A 114 4.20 13.87 14.24
N HIS A 115 4.66 14.73 15.16
CA HIS A 115 4.33 16.16 15.12
C HIS A 115 4.89 16.80 13.84
N LYS A 116 4.16 17.76 13.27
CA LYS A 116 4.50 18.39 11.98
C LYS A 116 5.90 19.03 11.96
N GLU A 117 6.38 19.44 13.13
CA GLU A 117 7.68 20.10 13.32
C GLU A 117 8.84 19.10 13.48
N GLN A 118 8.55 17.80 13.61
CA GLN A 118 9.58 16.77 13.75
C GLN A 118 10.23 16.45 12.40
N ALA A 119 11.53 16.17 12.43
CA ALA A 119 12.32 15.87 11.22
C ALA A 119 11.76 14.70 10.40
N GLY A 120 11.07 13.76 11.05
CA GLY A 120 10.45 12.59 10.42
C GLY A 120 8.98 12.72 10.05
N ALA A 121 8.39 13.92 10.13
CA ALA A 121 7.00 14.18 9.78
C ALA A 121 6.77 14.05 8.26
N TRP A 122 6.37 12.86 7.83
CA TRP A 122 6.10 12.55 6.44
C TRP A 122 4.61 12.37 6.21
N SER A 123 3.99 13.29 5.46
CA SER A 123 2.60 13.17 5.02
C SER A 123 2.47 12.07 3.97
N LEU A 124 1.55 11.14 4.22
CA LEU A 124 1.34 9.92 3.49
C LEU A 124 -0.13 9.78 3.08
N CYS A 125 -0.37 9.09 1.98
CA CYS A 125 -1.65 8.58 1.51
C CYS A 125 -1.55 7.05 1.54
N GLY A 126 -2.22 6.43 2.52
CA GLY A 126 -2.23 4.99 2.74
C GLY A 126 -2.96 4.20 1.67
N GLY A 127 -2.96 2.87 1.82
CA GLY A 127 -3.64 1.97 0.90
C GLY A 127 -5.13 2.29 0.66
N LEU A 128 -5.89 2.74 1.66
CA LEU A 128 -7.30 3.10 1.45
C LEU A 128 -7.44 4.44 0.72
N CYS A 129 -6.62 5.44 1.09
CA CYS A 129 -6.52 6.73 0.39
C CYS A 129 -6.17 6.53 -1.09
N TRP A 130 -5.12 5.77 -1.37
CA TRP A 130 -4.63 5.58 -2.73
C TRP A 130 -5.63 4.81 -3.59
N ALA A 131 -6.28 3.78 -3.02
CA ALA A 131 -7.38 3.10 -3.70
C ALA A 131 -8.53 4.07 -4.04
N GLN A 132 -8.90 4.98 -3.11
CA GLN A 132 -9.91 6.00 -3.40
C GLN A 132 -9.49 6.89 -4.56
N ARG A 133 -8.26 7.43 -4.53
CA ARG A 133 -7.75 8.33 -5.57
C ARG A 133 -7.76 7.69 -6.95
N LEU A 134 -7.40 6.41 -7.06
CA LEU A 134 -7.47 5.65 -8.32
C LEU A 134 -8.92 5.47 -8.78
N SER A 135 -9.80 5.05 -7.87
CA SER A 135 -11.24 4.89 -8.14
C SER A 135 -11.88 6.18 -8.65
N ASP A 136 -11.61 7.32 -8.00
CA ASP A 136 -12.13 8.64 -8.38
C ASP A 136 -11.62 9.08 -9.76
N SER A 137 -10.48 8.54 -10.19
CA SER A 137 -9.88 8.77 -11.50
C SER A 137 -10.34 7.75 -12.55
N GLY A 138 -11.29 6.86 -12.22
CA GLY A 138 -11.81 5.84 -13.12
C GLY A 138 -10.89 4.63 -13.33
N LEU A 139 -9.86 4.47 -12.48
CA LEU A 139 -8.90 3.37 -12.53
C LEU A 139 -9.30 2.26 -11.55
N GLY A 140 -8.98 1.02 -11.92
CA GLY A 140 -9.30 -0.16 -11.13
C GLY A 140 -8.58 -0.19 -9.78
N SER A 141 -9.34 -0.30 -8.71
CA SER A 141 -8.83 -0.43 -7.35
C SER A 141 -9.75 -1.28 -6.50
N MET A 142 -9.19 -2.25 -5.78
CA MET A 142 -9.90 -3.03 -4.77
C MET A 142 -9.24 -2.78 -3.41
N SER A 143 -10.04 -2.60 -2.36
CA SER A 143 -9.50 -2.38 -1.01
C SER A 143 -10.28 -3.14 0.07
N HIS A 144 -9.55 -3.72 1.03
CA HIS A 144 -10.06 -4.29 2.26
C HIS A 144 -9.68 -3.38 3.44
N ALA A 145 -10.68 -2.71 4.01
CA ALA A 145 -10.53 -1.89 5.21
C ALA A 145 -10.85 -2.76 6.44
N TYR A 146 -9.83 -3.12 7.22
CA TYR A 146 -9.98 -3.86 8.46
C TYR A 146 -10.36 -2.89 9.58
N CYS A 147 -11.66 -2.78 9.86
CA CYS A 147 -12.20 -1.91 10.90
C CYS A 147 -11.64 -2.33 12.27
N GLY A 148 -11.03 -1.41 13.00
CA GLY A 148 -10.44 -1.73 14.30
C GLY A 148 -9.02 -2.31 14.23
N GLY A 149 -8.57 -2.74 13.04
CA GLY A 149 -7.26 -3.33 12.83
C GLY A 149 -6.14 -2.29 12.86
N GLY A 150 -5.00 -2.65 13.43
CA GLY A 150 -3.79 -1.84 13.47
C GLY A 150 -2.79 -2.22 12.38
N HIS A 151 -1.51 -1.91 12.64
CA HIS A 151 -0.42 -2.21 11.70
C HIS A 151 -0.21 -3.71 11.47
N GLU A 152 -0.63 -4.55 12.42
CA GLU A 152 -0.52 -6.01 12.32
C GLU A 152 -1.30 -6.63 11.15
N VAL A 153 -2.26 -5.90 10.58
CA VAL A 153 -2.96 -6.29 9.34
C VAL A 153 -1.96 -6.61 8.22
N CYS A 154 -0.79 -5.96 8.19
CA CYS A 154 0.26 -6.27 7.21
C CYS A 154 0.82 -7.70 7.31
N ASN A 155 0.63 -8.37 8.45
CA ASN A 155 1.05 -9.75 8.71
C ASN A 155 -0.13 -10.73 8.70
N SER A 156 -1.32 -10.31 9.12
CA SER A 156 -2.47 -11.20 9.32
C SER A 156 -3.46 -11.22 8.16
N ALA A 157 -3.52 -10.18 7.31
CA ALA A 157 -4.50 -10.07 6.23
C ALA A 157 -4.52 -11.29 5.30
N MET A 158 -3.34 -11.85 4.97
CA MET A 158 -3.23 -13.05 4.13
C MET A 158 -3.74 -14.33 4.79
N LEU A 159 -4.12 -14.32 6.07
CA LEU A 159 -4.77 -15.45 6.75
C LEU A 159 -6.30 -15.41 6.62
N ASP A 160 -6.87 -14.26 6.22
CA ASP A 160 -8.30 -14.09 6.03
C ASP A 160 -8.75 -14.78 4.72
N PRO A 161 -9.62 -15.80 4.79
CA PRO A 161 -10.10 -16.51 3.60
C PRO A 161 -10.88 -15.62 2.63
N ILE A 162 -11.55 -14.57 3.12
CA ILE A 162 -12.31 -13.64 2.28
C ILE A 162 -11.31 -12.82 1.45
N LEU A 163 -10.27 -12.27 2.10
CA LEU A 163 -9.22 -11.56 1.40
C LEU A 163 -8.49 -12.44 0.39
N GLN A 164 -8.15 -13.69 0.74
CA GLN A 164 -7.52 -14.62 -0.19
C GLN A 164 -8.38 -14.84 -1.45
N GLN A 165 -9.69 -15.05 -1.27
CA GLN A 165 -10.63 -15.20 -2.38
C GLN A 165 -10.71 -13.95 -3.24
N SER A 166 -10.86 -12.77 -2.63
CA SER A 166 -10.89 -11.49 -3.33
C SER A 166 -9.58 -11.23 -4.10
N LEU A 167 -8.44 -11.52 -3.50
CA LEU A 167 -7.13 -11.34 -4.12
C LEU A 167 -6.95 -12.26 -5.34
N VAL A 168 -7.31 -13.54 -5.20
CA VAL A 168 -7.26 -14.50 -6.34
C VAL A 168 -8.23 -14.06 -7.43
N ALA A 169 -9.44 -13.66 -7.08
CA ALA A 169 -10.42 -13.15 -8.04
C ALA A 169 -9.90 -11.90 -8.76
N TRP A 170 -9.28 -10.96 -8.04
CA TRP A 170 -8.68 -9.76 -8.61
C TRP A 170 -7.52 -10.08 -9.56
N LEU A 171 -6.60 -10.97 -9.15
CA LEU A 171 -5.47 -11.41 -9.98
C LEU A 171 -5.93 -12.09 -11.28
N CYS A 172 -6.97 -12.90 -11.21
CA CYS A 172 -7.49 -13.64 -12.35
C CYS A 172 -8.50 -12.84 -13.20
N ASN A 173 -8.88 -11.63 -12.80
CA ASN A 173 -9.87 -10.84 -13.52
C ASN A 173 -9.21 -10.10 -14.71
N PRO A 174 -9.60 -10.40 -15.97
CA PRO A 174 -9.06 -9.72 -17.15
C PRO A 174 -9.50 -8.24 -17.24
N ASN A 175 -10.53 -7.83 -16.48
CA ASN A 175 -11.05 -6.47 -16.44
C ASN A 175 -10.67 -5.73 -15.13
N ARG A 176 -9.68 -6.21 -14.38
CA ARG A 176 -9.27 -5.60 -13.09
C ARG A 176 -8.88 -4.12 -13.20
N GLU A 177 -8.48 -3.65 -14.38
CA GLU A 177 -8.19 -2.24 -14.69
C GLU A 177 -9.41 -1.31 -14.54
N ARG A 178 -10.62 -1.85 -14.50
CA ARG A 178 -11.87 -1.10 -14.30
C ARG A 178 -12.65 -1.55 -13.07
N LEU A 179 -12.16 -2.57 -12.36
CA LEU A 179 -12.82 -3.09 -11.17
C LEU A 179 -12.57 -2.14 -10.02
N THR A 180 -13.64 -1.56 -9.48
CA THR A 180 -13.58 -0.74 -8.28
C THR A 180 -14.41 -1.40 -7.19
N GLU A 181 -13.80 -1.70 -6.06
CA GLU A 181 -14.53 -2.25 -4.90
C GLU A 181 -13.84 -1.86 -3.59
N ARG A 182 -14.63 -1.54 -2.57
CA ARG A 182 -14.17 -1.39 -1.19
C ARG A 182 -14.98 -2.30 -0.28
N ILE A 183 -14.27 -3.15 0.45
CA ILE A 183 -14.81 -4.12 1.38
C ILE A 183 -14.39 -3.71 2.78
N TYR A 184 -15.35 -3.61 3.69
CA TYR A 184 -15.12 -3.36 5.10
C TYR A 184 -15.14 -4.68 5.85
N VAL A 185 -14.06 -4.99 6.57
CA VAL A 185 -13.90 -6.22 7.33
C VAL A 185 -13.98 -5.88 8.81
N SER A 186 -14.98 -6.41 9.50
CA SER A 186 -15.20 -6.17 10.93
C SER A 186 -15.15 -7.47 11.73
N GLU A 187 -14.25 -7.58 12.70
CA GLU A 187 -14.26 -8.65 13.71
C GLU A 187 -14.99 -8.17 14.98
N GLY A 188 -16.32 -8.35 15.02
CA GLY A 188 -17.08 -8.41 16.27
C GLY A 188 -17.06 -7.20 17.23
N ARG A 189 -16.46 -6.05 16.87
CA ARG A 189 -16.61 -4.79 17.61
C ARG A 189 -17.24 -3.75 16.70
N GLU A 190 -18.54 -3.61 16.85
CA GLU A 190 -19.29 -2.47 16.33
C GLU A 190 -18.85 -1.22 17.09
N ASP A 191 -18.09 -0.34 16.45
CA ASP A 191 -18.17 1.08 16.78
C ASP A 191 -18.93 1.76 15.64
N LYS A 192 -20.24 1.90 15.86
CA LYS A 192 -21.18 2.59 14.94
C LYS A 192 -21.23 4.09 15.19
N SER A 193 -20.34 4.63 16.02
CA SER A 193 -20.10 6.05 16.09
C SER A 193 -18.84 6.31 15.26
N GLY A 194 -18.86 7.27 14.34
CA GLY A 194 -17.65 7.73 13.64
C GLY A 194 -16.62 8.40 14.56
N GLU A 195 -16.65 8.10 15.86
CA GLU A 195 -15.83 8.62 16.95
C GLU A 195 -15.23 7.45 17.76
N GLY A 196 -14.77 6.40 17.08
CA GLY A 196 -13.91 5.39 17.70
C GLY A 196 -12.48 5.91 17.93
N PRO A 197 -11.65 5.25 18.76
CA PRO A 197 -10.27 5.68 19.07
C PRO A 197 -9.30 5.62 17.88
N CYS A 198 -9.79 5.26 16.70
CA CYS A 198 -8.97 5.02 15.53
C CYS A 198 -8.73 6.33 14.77
N PRO A 199 -7.50 6.58 14.31
CA PRO A 199 -7.18 7.78 13.56
C PRO A 199 -7.99 7.95 12.27
N GLN A 200 -8.58 6.87 11.72
CA GLN A 200 -9.37 6.90 10.49
C GLN A 200 -10.71 6.17 10.66
N PRO A 201 -11.83 6.75 10.18
CA PRO A 201 -13.15 6.14 10.30
C PRO A 201 -13.29 4.91 9.39
N CYS A 202 -14.08 3.92 9.83
CA CYS A 202 -14.47 2.79 8.99
C CYS A 202 -15.88 3.06 8.43
N GLN A 203 -15.99 3.76 7.29
CA GLN A 203 -17.27 4.09 6.65
C GLN A 203 -17.15 4.17 5.14
#